data_AF-A0A1Y1MWM4-F1
#
_entry.id   AF-A0A1Y1MWM4-F1
#
_cell.length_a   1.000
_cell.length_b   1.000
_cell.length_c   1.000
_cell.angle_alpha   90.00
_cell.angle_beta   90.00
_cell.angle_gamma   90.00
#
_symmetry.space_group_name_H-M   'P 1'
#
loop_
_entity.id
_entity.type
_entity.pdbx_description
1 polymer ?
#
loop_
_entity_poly.entity_id
_entity_poly.type
_entity_poly.pdbx_seq_one_letter_code
_entity_poly.pdbx_strand_id
1 'polypeptide(L)'
;RYRRNNSLSPMASHSPGVDPPYPPTFSSVSFPSQTPAPPTPAKAPVSDMDWSNINSFHKYLSNQEMETCDRCKERWFQMGLSNGVCRACLKRDRNLQAGEPFLFSRENNMDPGIVPDCLRDLTQMEEMVIAKAHCHMIMKRV
;
A
#
# COMPACT_ATOMS: atom_id res chain seq x y z
N ARG A 1 3.62 14.10 13.82
CA ARG A 1 3.92 13.75 15.23
C ARG A 1 3.04 12.57 15.63
N TYR A 2 3.48 11.33 15.38
CA TYR A 2 2.79 10.12 15.82
C TYR A 2 3.48 9.60 17.10
N ARG A 3 2.75 9.54 18.21
CA ARG A 3 3.24 9.08 19.53
C ARG A 3 2.87 7.60 19.66
N ARG A 4 3.85 6.69 19.63
CA ARG A 4 3.64 5.27 19.99
C ARG A 4 3.60 5.18 21.52
N ASN A 5 2.48 4.75 22.09
CA ASN A 5 2.40 4.32 23.48
C ASN A 5 2.80 2.84 23.54
N ASN A 6 4.00 2.56 24.05
CA ASN A 6 4.43 1.23 24.43
C ASN A 6 4.15 1.06 25.93
N SER A 7 3.13 0.29 26.29
CA SER A 7 2.89 -0.11 27.67
C SER A 7 2.55 -1.59 27.71
N LEU A 8 3.59 -2.43 27.74
CA LEU A 8 3.47 -3.84 28.10
C LEU A 8 3.82 -3.96 29.57
N SER A 9 2.86 -4.38 30.39
CA SER A 9 3.08 -4.74 31.79
C SER A 9 3.75 -6.11 31.88
N PRO A 10 4.65 -6.35 32.86
CA PRO A 10 5.31 -7.64 33.02
C PRO A 10 4.39 -8.63 33.74
N MET A 11 4.16 -9.81 33.16
CA MET A 11 3.49 -10.90 33.89
C MET A 11 4.50 -11.64 34.78
N ALA A 12 4.16 -11.71 36.06
CA ALA A 12 4.94 -12.34 37.11
C ALA A 12 5.01 -13.87 36.94
N SER A 13 6.21 -14.40 37.09
CA SER A 13 6.50 -15.82 37.15
C SER A 13 6.27 -16.34 38.57
N HIS A 14 5.30 -17.23 38.76
CA HIS A 14 5.23 -18.06 39.96
C HIS A 14 4.75 -19.47 39.58
N SER A 15 5.65 -20.44 39.64
CA SER A 15 5.33 -21.86 39.76
C SER A 15 5.27 -22.22 41.24
N PRO A 16 4.29 -23.01 41.68
CA PRO A 16 4.45 -23.88 42.83
C PRO A 16 4.63 -25.32 42.34
N GLY A 17 5.75 -25.94 42.76
CA GLY A 17 6.00 -27.36 42.58
C GLY A 17 5.06 -28.20 43.44
N VAL A 18 4.63 -29.33 42.88
CA VAL A 18 4.02 -30.44 43.62
C VAL A 18 4.54 -31.72 42.99
N ASP A 19 5.33 -32.49 43.76
CA ASP A 19 5.80 -33.83 43.40
C ASP A 19 4.63 -34.83 43.30
N PRO A 20 4.69 -35.86 42.44
CA PRO A 20 3.57 -36.79 42.22
C PRO A 20 3.66 -38.05 43.10
N PRO A 21 2.55 -38.53 43.69
CA PRO A 21 2.43 -39.92 44.10
C PRO A 21 1.55 -40.71 43.13
N TYR A 22 2.11 -41.82 42.64
CA TYR A 22 1.50 -42.95 41.92
C TYR A 22 1.24 -42.84 40.39
N PRO A 23 1.52 -43.93 39.63
CA PRO A 23 1.29 -43.99 38.20
C PRO A 23 -0.21 -44.19 37.89
N PRO A 24 -0.75 -43.55 36.84
CA PRO A 24 -2.09 -43.85 36.39
C PRO A 24 -2.10 -45.19 35.65
N THR A 25 -3.00 -46.07 36.08
CA THR A 25 -3.44 -47.24 35.34
C THR A 25 -3.95 -46.76 33.99
N PHE A 26 -3.28 -47.12 32.89
CA PHE A 26 -3.77 -46.82 31.55
C PHE A 26 -5.00 -47.68 31.26
N SER A 27 -6.18 -47.16 31.60
CA SER A 27 -7.43 -47.62 31.01
C SER A 27 -7.36 -47.32 29.52
N SER A 28 -7.22 -48.37 28.72
CA SER A 28 -7.32 -48.31 27.26
C SER A 28 -8.73 -47.92 26.88
N VAL A 29 -8.97 -46.61 26.82
CA VAL A 29 -10.17 -46.03 26.21
C VAL A 29 -10.01 -46.23 24.71
N SER A 30 -10.81 -47.15 24.15
CA SER A 30 -10.97 -47.27 22.72
C SER A 30 -11.57 -45.98 22.18
N PHE A 31 -10.74 -45.08 21.66
CA PHE A 31 -11.22 -43.93 20.92
C PHE A 31 -11.97 -44.47 19.70
N PRO A 32 -13.26 -44.11 19.49
CA PRO A 32 -13.90 -44.41 18.23
C PRO A 32 -13.11 -43.69 17.14
N SER A 33 -12.42 -44.46 16.29
CA SER A 33 -11.74 -43.96 15.10
C SER A 33 -12.79 -43.55 14.08
N GLN A 34 -13.52 -42.48 14.37
CA GLN A 34 -14.34 -41.79 13.39
C GLN A 34 -13.41 -40.84 12.66
N THR A 35 -12.76 -41.32 11.60
CA THR A 35 -12.22 -40.43 10.58
C THR A 35 -13.41 -39.61 10.07
N PRO A 36 -13.42 -38.27 10.25
CA PRO A 36 -14.45 -37.44 9.64
C PRO A 36 -14.45 -37.74 8.14
N ALA A 37 -15.63 -37.88 7.54
CA ALA A 37 -15.74 -37.96 6.09
C ALA A 37 -14.92 -36.80 5.49
N PRO A 38 -14.16 -37.03 4.40
CA PRO A 38 -13.35 -35.98 3.78
C PRO A 38 -14.24 -34.75 3.59
N PRO A 39 -13.78 -33.55 4.00
CA PRO A 39 -14.59 -32.35 3.86
C PRO A 39 -15.00 -32.26 2.39
N THR A 40 -16.31 -32.21 2.16
CA THR A 40 -16.91 -31.87 0.86
C THR A 40 -16.08 -30.73 0.28
N PRO A 41 -15.61 -30.80 -0.99
CA PRO A 41 -14.66 -29.82 -1.52
C PRO A 41 -15.20 -28.44 -1.22
N ALA A 42 -14.54 -27.76 -0.27
CA ALA A 42 -14.91 -26.42 0.11
C ALA A 42 -14.83 -25.60 -1.17
N LYS A 43 -15.83 -24.76 -1.42
CA LYS A 43 -15.79 -23.82 -2.54
C LYS A 43 -14.40 -23.18 -2.56
N ALA A 44 -13.83 -23.04 -3.76
CA ALA A 44 -12.50 -22.47 -3.91
C ALA A 44 -12.40 -21.18 -3.06
N PRO A 45 -11.32 -20.97 -2.28
CA PRO A 45 -11.22 -19.86 -1.33
C PRO A 45 -11.41 -18.48 -1.98
N VAL A 46 -11.19 -18.39 -3.28
CA VAL A 46 -11.43 -17.22 -4.12
C VAL A 46 -12.37 -17.64 -5.25
N SER A 47 -13.49 -16.95 -5.40
CA SER A 47 -14.45 -17.26 -6.46
C SER A 47 -13.97 -16.77 -7.83
N ASP A 48 -14.56 -17.28 -8.91
CA ASP A 48 -14.25 -16.79 -10.26
C ASP A 48 -14.57 -15.29 -10.43
N MET A 49 -15.61 -14.80 -9.73
CA MET A 49 -15.95 -13.38 -9.69
C MET A 49 -14.84 -12.56 -9.03
N ASP A 50 -14.30 -13.04 -7.91
CA ASP A 50 -13.20 -12.37 -7.21
C ASP A 50 -11.95 -12.34 -8.09
N TRP A 51 -11.64 -13.42 -8.80
CA TRP A 51 -10.54 -13.46 -9.77
C TRP A 51 -10.70 -12.42 -10.89
N SER A 52 -11.92 -12.23 -11.38
CA SER A 52 -12.20 -11.18 -12.37
C SER A 52 -11.90 -9.78 -11.80
N ASN A 53 -12.29 -9.53 -10.55
CA ASN A 53 -12.02 -8.26 -9.86
C ASN A 53 -10.51 -8.06 -9.64
N ILE A 54 -9.80 -9.09 -9.19
CA ILE A 54 -8.35 -9.10 -8.98
C ILE A 54 -7.62 -8.75 -10.29
N ASN A 55 -7.96 -9.44 -11.38
CA ASN A 55 -7.33 -9.20 -12.68
C ASN A 55 -7.61 -7.79 -13.20
N SER A 56 -8.85 -7.31 -13.03
CA SER A 56 -9.23 -5.95 -13.41
C SER A 56 -8.46 -4.89 -12.60
N PHE A 57 -8.27 -5.13 -11.30
CA PHE A 57 -7.47 -4.27 -10.43
C PHE A 57 -6.00 -4.24 -10.85
N HIS A 58 -5.37 -5.40 -11.09
CA HIS A 58 -3.99 -5.47 -11.55
C HIS A 58 -3.80 -4.77 -12.89
N LYS A 59 -4.73 -4.97 -13.83
CA LYS A 59 -4.72 -4.29 -15.13
C LYS A 59 -4.88 -2.76 -14.98
N TYR A 60 -5.75 -2.31 -14.09
CA TYR A 60 -5.92 -0.89 -13.81
C TYR A 60 -4.63 -0.28 -13.25
N LEU A 61 -4.01 -0.95 -12.27
CA LEU A 61 -2.76 -0.51 -11.66
C LEU A 61 -1.58 -0.51 -12.62
N SER A 62 -1.42 -1.55 -13.45
CA SER A 62 -0.33 -1.63 -14.42
C SER A 62 -0.38 -0.52 -15.47
N ASN A 63 -1.59 -0.02 -15.73
CA ASN A 63 -1.82 1.04 -16.70
C ASN A 63 -1.77 2.44 -16.06
N GLN A 64 -1.51 2.57 -14.75
CA GLN A 64 -1.33 3.88 -14.13
C GLN A 64 0.06 4.43 -14.48
N GLU A 65 0.08 5.50 -15.26
CA GLU A 65 1.29 6.25 -15.55
C GLU A 65 1.25 7.62 -14.88
N MET A 66 2.42 8.11 -14.47
CA MET A 66 2.56 9.47 -13.93
C MET A 66 2.69 10.46 -15.09
N GLU A 67 1.82 11.46 -15.09
CA GLU A 67 1.80 12.56 -16.03
C GLU A 67 2.63 13.73 -15.48
N THR A 68 3.26 14.52 -16.35
CA THR A 68 4.04 15.70 -15.94
C THR A 68 3.45 16.96 -16.55
N CYS A 69 3.20 17.98 -15.74
CA CYS A 69 2.72 19.27 -16.21
C CYS A 69 3.90 20.13 -16.71
N ASP A 70 3.81 20.63 -17.93
CA ASP A 70 4.87 21.47 -18.53
C ASP A 70 4.98 22.84 -17.87
N ARG A 71 3.93 23.31 -17.20
CA ARG A 71 3.86 24.64 -16.58
C ARG A 71 4.37 24.66 -15.14
N CYS A 72 3.78 23.86 -14.25
CA CYS A 72 4.19 23.80 -12.84
C CYS A 72 5.25 22.73 -12.54
N LYS A 73 5.63 21.91 -13.54
CA LYS A 73 6.61 20.80 -13.41
C LYS A 73 6.22 19.70 -12.42
N GLU A 74 4.99 19.71 -11.92
CA GLU A 74 4.47 18.67 -11.05
C GLU A 74 4.23 17.37 -11.83
N ARG A 75 4.64 16.24 -11.23
CA ARG A 75 4.49 14.91 -11.79
C ARG A 75 3.61 14.04 -10.89
N TRP A 76 2.45 13.62 -11.39
CA TRP A 76 1.48 12.83 -10.62
C TRP A 76 0.52 12.03 -11.50
N PHE A 77 -0.27 11.15 -10.89
CA PHE A 77 -1.30 10.37 -11.59
C PHE A 77 -2.54 11.21 -11.87
N GLN A 78 -3.21 10.96 -13.02
CA GLN A 78 -4.55 11.50 -13.34
C GLN A 78 -4.65 13.04 -13.25
N MET A 79 -3.58 13.73 -13.61
CA MET A 79 -3.50 15.19 -13.69
C MET A 79 -4.49 15.76 -14.71
N GLY A 80 -4.80 14.99 -15.76
CA GLY A 80 -5.75 15.38 -16.80
C GLY A 80 -5.18 16.53 -17.63
N LEU A 81 -4.02 16.29 -18.23
CA LEU A 81 -3.31 17.30 -19.01
C LEU A 81 -4.12 17.71 -20.24
N SER A 82 -4.18 19.01 -20.51
CA SER A 82 -4.64 19.56 -21.79
C SER A 82 -3.48 20.37 -22.38
N ASN A 83 -3.01 19.96 -23.56
CA ASN A 83 -1.83 20.54 -24.20
C ASN A 83 -0.61 20.63 -23.24
N GLY A 84 -0.36 19.57 -22.47
CA GLY A 84 0.74 19.51 -21.49
C GLY A 84 0.49 20.25 -20.17
N VAL A 85 -0.64 20.91 -19.98
CA VAL A 85 -0.95 21.72 -18.78
C VAL A 85 -2.00 21.04 -17.92
N CYS A 86 -1.75 20.89 -16.62
CA CYS A 86 -2.69 20.26 -15.70
C CYS A 86 -3.93 21.11 -15.40
N ARG A 87 -5.02 20.46 -14.98
CA ARG A 87 -6.29 21.14 -14.63
C ARG A 87 -6.12 22.22 -13.56
N ALA A 88 -5.20 22.05 -12.62
CA ALA A 88 -4.94 23.03 -11.57
C ALA A 88 -4.36 24.34 -12.13
N CYS A 89 -3.39 24.25 -13.03
CA CYS A 89 -2.84 25.42 -13.74
C CYS A 89 -3.91 26.11 -14.59
N LEU A 90 -4.63 25.35 -15.41
CA LEU A 90 -5.71 25.90 -16.25
C LEU A 90 -6.76 26.63 -15.41
N LYS A 91 -7.14 26.08 -14.26
CA LYS A 91 -8.11 26.70 -13.35
C LYS A 91 -7.58 27.99 -12.72
N ARG A 92 -6.31 28.04 -12.33
CA ARG A 92 -5.70 29.26 -11.75
C ARG A 92 -5.55 30.37 -12.79
N ASP A 93 -5.19 29.99 -14.01
CA ASP A 93 -4.88 30.92 -15.10
C ASP A 93 -6.13 31.33 -15.92
N ARG A 94 -7.32 30.78 -15.60
CA ARG A 94 -8.55 30.95 -16.41
C ARG A 94 -9.02 32.40 -16.61
N ASN A 95 -8.66 33.30 -15.70
CA ASN A 95 -9.14 34.69 -15.65
C ASN A 95 -8.03 35.72 -15.91
N LEU A 96 -6.88 35.27 -16.43
CA LEU A 96 -5.77 36.17 -16.76
C LEU A 96 -6.21 37.19 -17.81
N GLN A 97 -5.86 38.45 -17.58
CA GLN A 97 -6.05 39.51 -18.55
C GLN A 97 -5.01 39.41 -19.67
N ALA A 98 -5.31 40.05 -20.81
CA ALA A 98 -4.38 40.10 -21.92
C ALA A 98 -3.05 40.76 -21.47
N GLY A 99 -1.95 40.03 -21.65
CA GLY A 99 -0.61 40.48 -21.26
C GLY A 99 -0.19 40.10 -19.83
N GLU A 100 -1.07 39.51 -19.02
CA GLU A 100 -0.67 38.97 -17.73
C GLU A 100 0.06 37.62 -17.89
N PRO A 101 1.19 37.42 -17.20
CA PRO A 101 1.92 36.16 -17.26
C PRO A 101 1.17 35.07 -16.50
N PHE A 102 1.33 33.81 -16.94
CA PHE A 102 0.82 32.66 -16.20
C PHE A 102 1.43 32.57 -14.80
N LEU A 103 0.72 31.96 -13.84
CA LEU A 103 1.22 31.85 -12.45
C LEU A 103 2.62 31.25 -12.36
N PHE A 104 2.88 30.17 -13.11
CA PHE A 104 4.21 29.58 -13.24
C PHE A 104 4.75 29.90 -14.62
N SER A 105 5.64 30.89 -14.70
CA SER A 105 6.19 31.38 -15.96
C SER A 105 7.52 32.11 -15.72
N ARG A 106 8.28 32.35 -16.79
CA ARG A 106 9.58 33.04 -16.67
C ARG A 106 9.41 34.53 -16.48
N GLU A 107 8.35 35.06 -17.08
CA GLU A 107 7.97 36.47 -17.10
C GLU A 107 7.71 37.02 -15.69
N ASN A 108 7.25 36.18 -14.76
CA ASN A 108 7.04 36.56 -13.35
C ASN A 108 8.06 35.92 -12.38
N ASN A 109 9.15 35.33 -12.88
CA ASN A 109 10.16 34.61 -12.09
C ASN A 109 9.60 33.46 -11.24
N MET A 110 8.51 32.81 -11.67
CA MET A 110 7.90 31.67 -10.99
C MET A 110 7.99 30.37 -11.80
N ASP A 111 8.77 30.34 -12.89
CA ASP A 111 9.11 29.11 -13.61
C ASP A 111 9.95 28.21 -12.68
N PRO A 112 9.46 27.01 -12.30
CA PRO A 112 10.24 26.08 -11.49
C PRO A 112 11.52 25.61 -12.18
N GLY A 113 11.61 25.79 -13.51
CA GLY A 113 12.78 25.44 -14.29
C GLY A 113 12.95 23.93 -14.47
N ILE A 114 14.20 23.51 -14.64
CA ILE A 114 14.57 22.10 -14.78
C ILE A 114 14.90 21.56 -13.40
N VAL A 115 14.39 20.36 -13.07
CA VAL A 115 14.75 19.66 -11.84
C VAL A 115 16.26 19.33 -11.87
N PRO A 116 17.06 19.85 -10.92
CA PRO A 116 18.49 19.57 -10.82
C PRO A 116 18.78 18.06 -10.68
N ASP A 117 19.92 17.61 -11.21
CA ASP A 117 20.32 16.19 -11.16
C ASP A 117 20.34 15.63 -9.73
N CYS A 118 20.75 16.43 -8.75
CA CYS A 118 20.79 16.03 -7.34
C CYS A 118 19.41 15.78 -6.70
N LEU A 119 18.31 16.09 -7.38
CA LEU A 119 16.93 15.88 -6.91
C LEU A 119 16.15 14.86 -7.76
N ARG A 120 16.78 14.22 -8.75
CA ARG A 120 16.05 13.36 -9.70
C ARG A 120 15.66 12.01 -9.12
N ASP A 121 16.57 11.39 -8.40
CA ASP A 121 16.37 10.06 -7.82
C ASP A 121 16.54 10.12 -6.31
N LEU A 122 15.59 9.53 -5.61
CA LEU A 122 15.74 9.31 -4.18
C LEU A 122 16.88 8.32 -3.98
N THR A 123 17.81 8.65 -3.09
CA THR A 123 18.79 7.69 -2.62
C THR A 123 18.09 6.52 -1.93
N GLN A 124 18.74 5.36 -1.86
CA GLN A 124 18.21 4.22 -1.11
C GLN A 124 17.79 4.61 0.32
N MET A 125 18.53 5.50 0.97
CA MET A 125 18.17 6.02 2.30
C MET A 125 16.87 6.82 2.26
N GLU A 126 16.72 7.75 1.32
CA GLU A 126 15.51 8.57 1.18
C GLU A 126 14.29 7.71 0.84
N GLU A 127 14.43 6.73 -0.05
CA GLU A 127 13.36 5.76 -0.35
C GLU A 127 12.93 4.99 0.90
N MET A 128 13.88 4.52 1.70
CA MET A 128 13.60 3.82 2.96
C MET A 128 12.96 4.72 4.03
N VAL A 129 13.29 6.02 4.05
CA VAL A 129 12.75 6.97 5.03
C VAL A 129 11.38 7.50 4.61
N ILE A 130 11.13 7.64 3.30
CA ILE A 130 9.85 8.04 2.72
C ILE A 130 8.87 6.85 2.66
N ALA A 131 9.39 5.61 2.81
CA ALA A 131 8.72 4.32 2.77
C ALA A 131 7.20 4.38 2.54
N LYS A 132 6.81 4.23 1.26
CA LYS A 132 5.49 3.72 0.89
C LYS A 132 5.31 2.37 1.57
N ALA A 133 4.15 2.16 2.21
CA ALA A 133 3.67 0.82 2.50
C ALA A 133 3.69 0.01 1.19
N HIS A 134 4.67 -0.88 1.04
CA HIS A 134 4.75 -1.77 -0.11
C HIS A 134 3.79 -2.93 0.12
N CYS A 135 2.52 -2.74 -0.21
CA CYS A 135 1.53 -3.81 -0.15
C CYS A 135 1.85 -4.86 -1.22
N HIS A 136 2.44 -5.98 -0.80
CA HIS A 136 2.64 -7.14 -1.65
C HIS A 136 1.57 -8.19 -1.35
N MET A 137 0.64 -8.39 -2.28
CA MET A 137 -0.34 -9.48 -2.21
C MET A 137 0.00 -10.53 -3.26
N ILE A 138 0.41 -11.72 -2.81
CA ILE A 138 0.59 -12.90 -3.67
C ILE A 138 -0.60 -13.83 -3.45
N MET A 139 -1.34 -14.12 -4.51
CA MET A 139 -2.34 -15.18 -4.51
C MET A 139 -1.90 -16.29 -5.46
N LYS A 140 -1.76 -17.52 -4.92
CA LYS A 140 -1.46 -18.72 -5.70
C LYS A 140 -2.65 -19.65 -5.68
N ARG A 141 -3.02 -20.17 -6.85
CA ARG A 141 -3.97 -21.27 -6.98
C ARG A 141 -3.24 -22.57 -6.65
N VAL A 142 -3.79 -23.34 -5.72
CA VAL A 142 -3.36 -24.71 -5.40
C VAL A 142 -4.37 -25.67 -6.00
#